data_AF-A0AAW1UF70-F1
#
_entry.id   AF-A0AAW1UF70-F1
#
_cell.length_a   1.000
_cell.length_b   1.000
_cell.length_c   1.000
_cell.angle_alpha   90.00
_cell.angle_beta   90.00
_cell.angle_gamma   90.00
#
_symmetry.space_group_name_H-M   'P 1'
#
loop_
_entity.id
_entity.type
_entity.pdbx_description
1 polymer ?
#
loop_
_entity_poly.entity_id
_entity_poly.type
_entity_poly.pdbx_seq_one_letter_code
_entity_poly.pdbx_strand_id
1 'polypeptide(L)'
;MVEIHQNLTLRHVLGPYAFQVPGSDFKGTWISYDNPDYAEAKAIYARNKGLGGMAVNDLSLDDFRGSCAYEKYPILKTVYNLITRPYSSRV
;
A
#
# COMPACT_ATOMS: atom_id res chain seq x y z
N MET A 1 -5.69 2.49 -3.67
CA MET A 1 -6.07 1.42 -2.72
C MET A 1 -5.51 0.10 -3.23
N VAL A 2 -4.68 -0.56 -2.42
CA VAL A 2 -4.17 -1.90 -2.73
C VAL A 2 -5.07 -2.92 -2.07
N GLU A 3 -5.74 -3.74 -2.88
CA GLU A 3 -6.73 -4.71 -2.41
C GLU A 3 -6.18 -6.14 -2.46
N ILE A 4 -6.35 -6.85 -1.34
CA ILE A 4 -6.18 -8.29 -1.24
C ILE A 4 -7.53 -8.82 -0.77
N HIS A 5 -8.25 -9.51 -1.65
CA HIS A 5 -9.61 -10.01 -1.38
C HIS A 5 -9.58 -11.27 -0.50
N GLN A 6 -9.01 -11.21 0.71
CA GLN A 6 -8.94 -12.31 1.69
C GLN A 6 -9.01 -11.77 3.13
N ASN A 7 -9.35 -12.64 4.09
CA ASN A 7 -9.39 -12.28 5.51
C ASN A 7 -7.97 -12.05 6.05
N LEU A 8 -7.59 -10.77 6.15
CA LEU A 8 -6.22 -10.32 6.28
C LEU A 8 -5.77 -10.31 7.76
N THR A 9 -5.04 -11.34 8.19
CA THR A 9 -4.25 -11.30 9.43
C THR A 9 -2.83 -10.83 9.13
N LEU A 10 -2.67 -9.53 8.84
CA LEU A 10 -1.34 -8.89 8.88
C LEU A 10 -0.91 -8.83 10.35
N ARG A 11 0.25 -9.40 10.70
CA ARG A 11 0.84 -9.16 12.03
C ARG A 11 1.12 -7.65 12.17
N HIS A 12 0.30 -6.96 12.97
CA HIS A 12 0.52 -5.65 13.61
C HIS A 12 1.25 -4.54 12.82
N VAL A 13 1.12 -4.46 11.49
CA VAL A 13 1.50 -3.24 10.75
C VAL A 13 0.23 -2.40 10.61
N LEU A 14 0.16 -1.33 11.40
CA LEU A 14 -0.89 -0.33 11.23
C LEU A 14 -0.66 0.41 9.91
N GLY A 15 -1.71 0.53 9.10
CA GLY A 15 -1.67 1.32 7.88
C GLY A 15 -1.49 2.81 8.18
N PRO A 16 -0.95 3.59 7.24
CA PRO A 16 -0.75 5.00 7.45
C PRO A 16 -2.09 5.74 7.48
N TYR A 17 -2.15 6.76 8.34
CA TYR A 17 -3.28 7.66 8.44
C TYR A 17 -2.80 9.07 8.74
N ALA A 18 -3.63 10.05 8.38
CA ALA A 18 -3.47 11.45 8.74
C ALA A 18 -4.77 11.92 9.39
N PHE A 19 -4.67 12.81 10.37
CA PHE A 19 -5.85 13.38 11.00
C PHE A 19 -5.63 14.83 11.35
N GLN A 20 -6.73 15.56 11.46
CA GLN A 20 -6.80 16.92 11.95
C GLN A 20 -7.83 16.95 13.07
N VAL A 21 -7.43 17.45 14.24
CA VAL A 21 -8.33 17.60 15.40
C VAL A 21 -9.29 18.76 15.14
N PRO A 22 -10.59 18.66 15.46
CA PRO A 22 -11.55 19.75 15.26
C PRO A 22 -11.14 21.04 15.98
N GLY A 23 -11.35 22.18 15.33
CA GLY A 23 -11.23 23.52 15.91
C GLY A 23 -12.60 24.12 16.26
N SER A 24 -12.62 25.39 16.62
CA SER A 24 -13.88 26.11 16.92
C SER A 24 -14.76 26.34 15.69
N ASP A 25 -14.17 26.33 14.49
CA ASP A 25 -14.79 26.71 13.22
C ASP A 25 -14.63 25.63 12.12
N PHE A 26 -13.95 24.51 12.39
CA PHE A 26 -13.81 23.41 11.43
C PHE A 26 -13.94 22.02 12.08
N LYS A 27 -14.44 21.06 11.29
CA LYS A 27 -14.58 19.67 11.73
C LYS A 27 -13.25 18.95 11.68
N GLY A 28 -13.09 17.98 12.58
CA GLY A 28 -11.97 17.06 12.51
C GLY A 28 -12.02 16.23 11.23
N THR A 29 -10.85 15.89 10.72
CA THR A 29 -10.68 15.06 9.52
C THR A 29 -9.84 13.86 9.88
N TRP A 30 -10.16 12.71 9.29
CA TRP A 30 -9.34 11.52 9.34
C TRP A 30 -9.25 10.94 7.92
N ILE A 31 -8.04 10.53 7.52
CA ILE A 31 -7.73 9.98 6.21
C ILE A 31 -6.84 8.76 6.42
N SER A 32 -7.31 7.57 6.05
CA SER A 32 -6.43 6.44 5.77
C SER A 32 -6.02 6.42 4.32
N TYR A 33 -4.79 6.00 4.08
CA TYR A 33 -4.25 5.83 2.74
C TYR A 33 -3.30 4.63 2.73
N ASP A 34 -2.82 4.27 1.54
CA ASP A 34 -1.69 3.35 1.38
C ASP A 34 -0.48 4.17 0.93
N ASN A 35 0.68 3.91 1.51
CA ASN A 35 1.98 4.41 1.03
C ASN A 35 2.81 3.24 0.47
N PRO A 36 3.98 3.48 -0.13
CA PRO A 36 4.83 2.40 -0.66
C PRO A 36 5.17 1.34 0.39
N ASP A 37 5.52 1.72 1.62
CA ASP A 37 5.89 0.78 2.69
C ASP A 37 4.72 -0.15 3.06
N TYR A 38 3.51 0.38 3.18
CA TYR A 38 2.34 -0.43 3.51
C TYR A 38 1.87 -1.28 2.33
N ALA A 39 2.05 -0.80 1.10
CA ALA A 39 1.86 -1.60 -0.11
C ALA A 39 2.85 -2.77 -0.19
N GLU A 40 4.11 -2.58 0.23
CA GLU A 40 5.09 -3.65 0.37
C GLU A 40 4.63 -4.69 1.39
N ALA A 41 4.16 -4.28 2.57
CA ALA A 41 3.66 -5.21 3.60
C ALA A 41 2.50 -6.07 3.08
N LYS A 42 1.55 -5.47 2.36
CA LYS A 42 0.46 -6.19 1.68
C LYS A 42 1.03 -7.17 0.63
N ALA A 43 2.03 -6.75 -0.14
CA ALA A 43 2.64 -7.61 -1.15
C ALA A 43 3.44 -8.78 -0.56
N ILE A 44 4.12 -8.58 0.57
CA ILE A 44 4.77 -9.65 1.33
C ILE A 44 3.72 -10.65 1.80
N TYR A 45 2.59 -10.17 2.30
CA TYR A 45 1.48 -11.04 2.71
C TYR A 45 0.94 -11.87 1.54
N ALA A 46 0.61 -11.23 0.41
CA ALA A 46 0.06 -11.92 -0.75
C ALA A 46 1.02 -13.01 -1.27
N ARG A 47 2.31 -12.68 -1.35
CA ARG A 47 3.37 -13.61 -1.72
C ARG A 47 3.49 -14.78 -0.73
N ASN A 48 3.56 -14.50 0.58
CA ASN A 48 3.72 -15.54 1.60
C ASN A 48 2.51 -16.48 1.69
N LYS A 49 1.34 -16.01 1.25
CA LYS A 49 0.12 -16.82 1.14
C LYS A 49 0.00 -17.56 -0.19
N GLY A 50 0.95 -17.39 -1.11
CA GLY A 50 0.90 -18.02 -2.44
C GLY A 50 -0.28 -17.55 -3.29
N LEU A 51 -0.74 -16.31 -3.10
CA LEU A 51 -1.81 -15.73 -3.91
C LEU A 51 -1.29 -15.44 -5.33
N GLY A 52 -2.19 -15.53 -6.33
CA GLY A 52 -1.82 -15.38 -7.75
C GLY A 52 -1.36 -13.99 -8.19
N GLY A 53 -1.51 -12.96 -7.35
CA GLY A 53 -1.12 -11.59 -7.65
C GLY A 53 -1.83 -10.57 -6.77
N MET A 54 -1.71 -9.30 -7.13
CA MET A 54 -2.39 -8.18 -6.47
C MET A 54 -2.93 -7.18 -7.49
N ALA A 55 -4.04 -6.55 -7.15
CA ALA A 55 -4.60 -5.45 -7.90
C ALA A 55 -4.31 -4.11 -7.20
N VAL A 56 -4.01 -3.10 -7.99
CA VAL A 56 -3.88 -1.69 -7.54
C VAL A 56 -5.05 -0.92 -8.13
N ASN A 57 -5.91 -0.36 -7.27
CA ASN A 57 -7.12 0.34 -7.69
C ASN A 57 -7.23 1.75 -7.07
N ASP A 58 -7.39 2.83 -7.81
CA ASP A 58 -7.07 2.97 -9.25
C ASP A 58 -5.62 3.46 -9.44
N LEU A 59 -5.10 3.32 -10.65
CA LEU A 59 -3.74 3.73 -10.99
C LEU A 59 -3.58 5.27 -11.07
N SER A 60 -4.69 6.00 -11.27
CA SER A 60 -4.71 7.46 -11.38
C SER A 60 -4.56 8.17 -10.03
N LEU A 61 -4.85 7.46 -8.93
CA LEU A 61 -4.70 7.91 -7.55
C LEU A 61 -3.33 7.54 -6.94
N ASP A 62 -2.46 6.86 -7.69
CA ASP A 62 -1.04 6.78 -7.36
C ASP A 62 -0.33 8.11 -7.74
N ASP A 63 0.92 8.31 -7.33
CA ASP A 63 1.71 9.47 -7.77
C ASP A 63 2.19 9.28 -9.21
N PHE A 64 1.25 9.30 -10.17
CA PHE A 64 1.53 9.11 -11.60
C PHE A 64 2.37 10.25 -12.21
N ARG A 65 2.43 11.40 -11.53
CA ARG A 65 3.24 12.56 -11.93
C ARG A 65 4.64 12.55 -11.32
N GLY A 66 4.85 11.86 -10.20
CA GLY A 66 6.09 11.89 -9.44
C GLY A 66 6.27 13.21 -8.68
N SER A 67 5.18 13.88 -8.31
CA SER A 67 5.22 15.17 -7.62
C SER A 67 5.37 15.05 -6.10
N CYS A 68 4.99 13.91 -5.52
CA CYS A 68 5.09 13.67 -4.08
C CYS A 68 6.43 13.02 -3.71
N ALA A 69 6.84 12.00 -4.48
CA ALA A 69 8.00 11.16 -4.15
C ALA A 69 9.17 11.31 -5.13
N TYR A 70 9.12 12.26 -6.06
CA TYR A 70 10.07 12.42 -7.17
C TYR A 70 10.19 11.16 -8.07
N GLU A 71 9.23 10.24 -7.96
CA GLU A 71 9.15 9.01 -8.72
C GLU A 71 7.71 8.74 -9.13
N LYS A 72 7.50 8.37 -10.40
CA LYS A 72 6.16 7.98 -10.89
C LYS A 72 5.77 6.59 -10.43
N TYR A 73 4.52 6.45 -10.01
CA TYR A 73 3.86 5.20 -9.62
C TYR A 73 4.56 4.44 -8.48
N PRO A 74 4.88 5.10 -7.35
CA PRO A 74 5.66 4.48 -6.28
C PRO A 74 4.91 3.28 -5.66
N ILE A 75 3.58 3.29 -5.53
CA ILE A 75 2.84 2.15 -4.99
C ILE A 75 2.87 0.96 -5.96
N LEU A 76 2.55 1.20 -7.24
CA LEU A 76 2.55 0.13 -8.25
C LEU A 76 3.94 -0.51 -8.37
N LYS A 77 4.99 0.31 -8.42
CA LYS A 77 6.37 -0.19 -8.56
C LYS A 77 6.78 -1.03 -7.36
N THR A 78 6.42 -0.63 -6.14
CA THR A 78 6.71 -1.42 -4.95
C THR A 78 6.05 -2.80 -5.02
N VAL A 79 4.76 -2.85 -5.38
CA VAL A 79 4.03 -4.13 -5.54
C VAL A 79 4.65 -4.98 -6.65
N TYR A 80 4.92 -4.39 -7.82
CA TYR A 80 5.51 -5.08 -8.98
C TYR A 80 6.89 -5.66 -8.66
N ASN A 81 7.78 -4.84 -8.12
CA ASN A 81 9.14 -5.23 -7.76
C ASN A 81 9.15 -6.33 -6.71
N LEU A 82 8.21 -6.29 -5.76
CA LEU A 82 8.12 -7.36 -4.79
C LEU A 82 7.57 -8.62 -5.44
N ILE A 83 6.39 -8.62 -6.07
CA ILE A 83 5.72 -9.84 -6.56
C ILE A 83 6.54 -10.58 -7.63
N THR A 84 7.25 -9.85 -8.51
CA THR A 84 8.01 -10.45 -9.62
C THR A 84 9.38 -10.99 -9.24
N ARG A 85 9.90 -10.66 -8.05
CA ARG A 85 11.19 -11.21 -7.59
C ARG A 85 11.13 -12.73 -7.52
N PRO A 86 12.18 -13.47 -7.89
CA PRO A 86 12.26 -14.89 -7.58
C PRO A 86 12.08 -15.09 -6.06
N TYR A 87 11.33 -16.11 -5.66
CA TYR A 87 11.30 -16.49 -4.25
C TYR A 87 12.71 -16.97 -3.90
N SER A 88 13.42 -16.21 -3.05
CA SER A 88 14.72 -16.66 -2.56
C SER A 88 14.47 -17.92 -1.75
N SER A 89 14.78 -19.08 -2.32
CA SER A 89 14.86 -20.33 -1.60
C SER A 89 15.87 -20.12 -0.46
N ARG A 90 15.39 -19.97 0.77
CA ARG A 90 16.23 -20.18 1.94
C ARG A 90 16.61 -21.67 1.89
N VAL A 91 17.85 -21.94 1.49
CA VAL A 91 18.55 -23.20 1.76
C VAL A 91 18.85 -23.24 3.25
#